data_AF-A0AAW6LY16-F1
#
_entry.id   AF-A0AAW6LY16-F1
#
_cell.length_a   1.000
_cell.length_b   1.000
_cell.length_c   1.000
_cell.angle_alpha   90.00
_cell.angle_beta   90.00
_cell.angle_gamma   90.00
#
_symmetry.space_group_name_H-M   'P 1'
#
loop_
_entity.id
_entity.type
_entity.pdbx_description
1 polymer ?
#
loop_
_entity_poly.entity_id
_entity_poly.type
_entity_poly.pdbx_seq_one_letter_code
_entity_poly.pdbx_strand_id
1 'polypeptide(L)'
;MTLENVDKDPDLRKSNDLEPIDISRVPWVRAILGGVIGIVLAVAAGLLGFTLFGWIAGENESETKAASAGAWASAVGATALALASVWLAVQANGQAREAEQRAKDEAALTARRHQEEIDAAEKRLKVQLDAAEAQNERDAEAAGERHREQMDTQKARYEADVTRIAKESNDRQREEVRQREYNSAQAILGALGKFIAGVYNHVRVLETSDGITEDLGNSKTMSDPDKTRYTVQMIIRNETSQMALLGTVNDCMMTVRTAMFQITTPELVKAVSSVFKNMQEAAKCFTTADQDNDWEEALRKTNDANEAGMNLQKKAAYRFFADDIEIPSELPIEFVIQPERRKSTDPAEKPAKP
;
A
#
# COMPACT_ATOMS: atom_id res chain seq x y z
N MET A 1 -37.67 -5.49 42.78
CA MET A 1 -36.50 -5.15 43.62
C MET A 1 -35.38 -4.82 42.66
N THR A 2 -34.77 -3.64 42.55
CA THR A 2 -34.76 -2.31 43.19
C THR A 2 -33.97 -1.45 42.15
N LEU A 3 -34.42 -0.26 41.70
CA LEU A 3 -34.08 1.08 42.26
C LEU A 3 -32.60 1.13 42.74
N GLU A 4 -31.72 2.07 42.39
CA GLU A 4 -31.79 3.49 42.05
C GLU A 4 -30.33 3.95 41.82
N ASN A 5 -30.05 4.84 40.86
CA ASN A 5 -29.44 6.15 41.12
C ASN A 5 -28.98 6.86 39.84
N VAL A 6 -29.48 8.09 39.75
CA VAL A 6 -29.27 9.16 38.78
C VAL A 6 -28.30 10.17 39.39
N ASP A 7 -27.42 10.77 38.58
CA ASP A 7 -26.89 12.15 38.66
C ASP A 7 -25.59 12.23 37.84
N LYS A 8 -25.25 13.24 37.05
CA LYS A 8 -25.87 14.53 36.71
C LYS A 8 -25.04 15.13 35.55
N ASP A 9 -25.70 15.49 34.46
CA ASP A 9 -25.18 16.46 33.48
C ASP A 9 -25.41 17.88 34.03
N PRO A 10 -24.41 18.78 34.04
CA PRO A 10 -24.63 20.19 34.26
C PRO A 10 -24.46 20.99 32.95
N ASP A 11 -25.51 21.73 32.60
CA ASP A 11 -25.50 23.09 32.04
C ASP A 11 -26.48 23.35 30.88
N LEU A 12 -27.77 23.10 31.16
CA LEU A 12 -28.88 23.85 30.55
C LEU A 12 -29.48 24.78 31.60
N ARG A 13 -28.96 26.00 31.71
CA ARG A 13 -29.60 27.07 32.49
C ARG A 13 -30.75 27.68 31.69
N LYS A 14 -31.96 27.46 32.21
CA LYS A 14 -33.21 28.06 31.80
C LYS A 14 -33.24 29.55 32.05
N SER A 15 -33.76 30.26 31.06
CA SER A 15 -34.58 31.46 31.15
C SER A 15 -35.71 31.29 32.17
N ASN A 16 -35.75 32.15 33.19
CA ASN A 16 -36.94 32.69 33.86
C ASN A 16 -36.49 33.40 35.15
N ASP A 17 -36.38 34.72 35.08
CA ASP A 17 -36.59 35.64 36.21
C ASP A 17 -36.91 37.02 35.59
N LEU A 18 -38.20 37.20 35.26
CA LEU A 18 -38.82 38.47 34.95
C LEU A 18 -39.23 39.11 36.28
N GLU A 19 -38.44 40.05 36.78
CA GLU A 19 -38.92 41.00 37.79
C GLU A 19 -39.75 42.11 37.11
N PRO A 20 -40.93 42.47 37.65
CA PRO A 20 -41.78 43.49 37.06
C PRO A 20 -41.21 44.89 37.33
N ILE A 21 -40.90 45.60 36.25
CA ILE A 21 -40.54 47.03 36.25
C ILE A 21 -41.76 47.84 36.69
N ASP A 22 -41.63 48.50 37.84
CA ASP A 22 -42.63 49.38 38.46
C ASP A 22 -42.85 50.65 37.61
N ILE A 23 -44.06 50.78 37.04
CA ILE A 23 -44.46 51.92 36.20
C ILE A 23 -45.02 53.02 37.12
N SER A 24 -44.15 53.95 37.52
CA SER A 24 -44.56 55.09 38.36
C SER A 24 -45.50 56.04 37.59
N ARG A 25 -46.68 56.19 38.17
CA ARG A 25 -47.89 56.82 37.63
C ARG A 25 -47.99 58.26 38.16
N VAL A 26 -47.21 59.20 37.61
CA VAL A 26 -47.18 60.60 38.11
C VAL A 26 -47.20 61.74 37.04
N PRO A 27 -47.97 61.68 35.91
CA PRO A 27 -48.19 62.89 35.11
C PRO A 27 -49.55 63.58 35.34
N TRP A 28 -50.61 62.85 35.75
CA TRP A 28 -51.97 63.40 35.74
C TRP A 28 -52.32 64.28 36.95
N VAL A 29 -51.70 64.05 38.11
CA VAL A 29 -51.99 64.82 39.34
C VAL A 29 -51.52 66.28 39.23
N ARG A 30 -50.43 66.55 38.50
CA ARG A 30 -49.91 67.91 38.30
C ARG A 30 -50.78 68.75 37.36
N ALA A 31 -51.38 68.12 36.34
CA ALA A 31 -52.26 68.81 35.40
C ALA A 31 -53.58 69.26 36.07
N ILE A 32 -54.14 68.43 36.96
CA ILE A 32 -55.38 68.73 37.70
C ILE A 32 -55.14 69.86 38.71
N LEU A 33 -54.00 69.84 39.41
CA LEU A 33 -53.67 70.87 40.41
C LEU A 33 -53.49 72.26 39.79
N GLY A 34 -52.87 72.34 38.60
CA GLY A 34 -52.69 73.59 37.87
C GLY A 34 -54.00 74.21 37.38
N GLY A 35 -54.94 73.37 36.91
CA GLY A 35 -56.26 73.83 36.46
C GLY A 35 -57.11 74.44 37.57
N VAL A 36 -57.08 73.85 38.78
CA VAL A 36 -57.83 74.34 39.94
C VAL A 36 -57.29 75.69 40.42
N ILE A 37 -55.97 75.88 40.46
CA ILE A 37 -55.34 77.14 40.88
C ILE A 37 -55.69 78.28 39.90
N GLY A 38 -55.74 78.00 38.59
CA GLY A 38 -56.12 78.98 37.57
C GLY A 38 -57.57 79.46 37.72
N ILE A 39 -58.51 78.57 38.02
CA ILE A 39 -59.92 78.91 38.23
C ILE A 39 -60.09 79.77 39.48
N VAL A 40 -59.41 79.43 40.58
CA VAL A 40 -59.46 80.19 41.84
C VAL A 40 -58.94 81.62 41.65
N LEU A 41 -57.85 81.80 40.90
CA LEU A 41 -57.30 83.13 40.62
C LEU A 41 -58.24 83.97 39.73
N ALA A 42 -58.90 83.37 38.75
CA ALA A 42 -59.87 84.05 37.90
C ALA A 42 -61.11 84.54 38.68
N VAL A 43 -61.61 83.70 39.61
CA VAL A 43 -62.74 84.05 40.49
C VAL A 43 -62.34 85.17 41.46
N ALA A 44 -61.13 85.11 42.04
CA ALA A 44 -60.62 86.16 42.93
C ALA A 44 -60.43 87.50 42.21
N ALA A 45 -59.95 87.49 40.97
CA ALA A 45 -59.81 88.70 40.15
C ALA A 45 -61.17 89.31 39.76
N GLY A 46 -62.17 88.48 39.45
CA GLY A 46 -63.54 88.95 39.17
C GLY A 46 -64.22 89.59 40.39
N LEU A 47 -64.02 89.00 41.58
CA LEU A 47 -64.51 89.55 42.85
C LEU A 47 -63.82 90.88 43.19
N LEU A 48 -62.50 90.98 43.01
CA LEU A 48 -61.77 92.23 43.21
C LEU A 48 -62.23 93.33 42.24
N GLY A 49 -62.47 92.99 40.97
CA GLY A 49 -63.00 93.93 39.98
C GLY A 49 -64.39 94.46 40.34
N PHE A 50 -65.29 93.59 40.83
CA PHE A 50 -66.65 93.99 41.21
C PHE A 50 -66.66 94.90 42.46
N THR A 51 -65.82 94.59 43.44
CA THR A 51 -65.72 95.38 44.70
C THR A 51 -65.08 96.76 44.49
N LEU A 52 -64.04 96.87 43.67
CA LEU A 52 -63.43 98.16 43.32
C LEU A 52 -64.35 99.04 42.47
N PHE A 53 -65.17 98.44 41.59
CA PHE A 53 -66.11 99.18 40.75
C PHE A 53 -67.29 99.74 41.55
N GLY A 54 -67.76 99.01 42.57
CA GLY A 54 -68.78 99.49 43.50
C GLY A 54 -68.33 100.67 44.37
N TRP A 55 -67.02 100.77 44.67
CA TRP A 55 -66.48 101.84 45.51
C TRP A 55 -66.23 103.16 44.75
N ILE A 56 -65.94 103.09 43.46
CA ILE A 56 -65.70 104.28 42.61
C ILE A 56 -67.01 104.85 42.05
N ALA A 57 -68.04 104.01 41.85
CA ALA A 57 -69.29 104.41 41.21
C ALA A 57 -70.41 104.66 42.23
N GLY A 58 -70.32 105.77 42.97
CA GLY A 58 -71.39 106.29 43.82
C GLY A 58 -72.75 106.45 43.11
N GLU A 59 -73.81 106.49 43.92
CA GLU A 59 -75.24 106.43 43.58
C GLU A 59 -75.68 107.42 42.49
N ASN A 60 -76.07 106.89 41.32
CA ASN A 60 -77.21 107.32 40.50
C ASN A 60 -77.32 106.41 39.27
N GLU A 61 -78.55 105.97 38.98
CA GLU A 61 -78.89 104.96 37.98
C GLU A 61 -78.97 105.54 36.56
N SER A 62 -78.23 104.95 35.60
CA SER A 62 -78.73 104.56 34.27
C SER A 62 -77.62 104.08 33.31
N GLU A 63 -77.83 102.87 32.79
CA GLU A 63 -77.37 102.17 31.57
C GLU A 63 -75.91 102.23 31.04
N THR A 64 -75.01 103.11 31.47
CA THR A 64 -73.63 103.17 30.91
C THR A 64 -72.59 102.28 31.62
N LYS A 65 -72.97 101.53 32.66
CA LYS A 65 -72.04 100.79 33.54
C LYS A 65 -71.62 99.40 33.03
N ALA A 66 -72.39 98.76 32.14
CA ALA A 66 -72.12 97.37 31.73
C ALA A 66 -71.07 97.25 30.60
N ALA A 67 -71.01 98.22 29.69
CA ALA A 67 -70.14 98.15 28.51
C ALA A 67 -68.66 98.44 28.84
N SER A 68 -68.38 99.31 29.81
CA SER A 68 -67.01 99.66 30.20
C SER A 68 -66.35 98.56 31.04
N ALA A 69 -67.09 97.87 31.92
CA ALA A 69 -66.56 96.79 32.75
C ALA A 69 -66.08 95.57 31.91
N GLY A 70 -66.75 95.26 30.79
CA GLY A 70 -66.38 94.17 29.90
C GLY A 70 -65.06 94.38 29.12
N ALA A 71 -64.72 95.64 28.81
CA ALA A 71 -63.50 95.97 28.07
C ALA A 71 -62.22 95.88 28.93
N TRP A 72 -62.30 96.23 30.22
CA TRP A 72 -61.15 96.13 31.12
C TRP A 72 -60.84 94.69 31.53
N ALA A 73 -61.86 93.85 31.74
CA ALA A 73 -61.67 92.45 32.10
C ALA A 73 -60.99 91.63 30.99
N SER A 74 -61.33 91.90 29.72
CA SER A 74 -60.76 91.22 28.56
C SER A 74 -59.30 91.63 28.29
N ALA A 75 -58.96 92.92 28.45
CA ALA A 75 -57.59 93.41 28.29
C ALA A 75 -56.61 92.82 29.32
N VAL A 76 -57.04 92.74 30.59
CA VAL A 76 -56.22 92.18 31.68
C VAL A 76 -56.05 90.65 31.50
N GLY A 77 -57.11 89.94 31.13
CA GLY A 77 -57.04 88.49 30.89
C GLY A 77 -56.10 88.10 29.74
N ALA A 78 -56.10 88.85 28.63
CA ALA A 78 -55.26 88.57 27.47
C ALA A 78 -53.75 88.75 27.77
N THR A 79 -53.40 89.72 28.62
CA THR A 79 -52.00 90.01 28.94
C THR A 79 -51.43 88.98 29.92
N ALA A 80 -52.24 88.48 30.84
CA ALA A 80 -51.85 87.42 31.76
C ALA A 80 -51.57 86.09 31.04
N LEU A 81 -52.38 85.72 30.04
CA LEU A 81 -52.17 84.50 29.25
C LEU A 81 -50.92 84.58 28.36
N ALA A 82 -50.61 85.75 27.82
CA ALA A 82 -49.40 85.96 27.01
C ALA A 82 -48.12 85.87 27.84
N LEU A 83 -48.13 86.34 29.08
CA LEU A 83 -46.96 86.23 29.97
C LEU A 83 -46.77 84.79 30.49
N ALA A 84 -47.86 84.07 30.75
CA ALA A 84 -47.80 82.67 31.17
C ALA A 84 -47.27 81.74 30.07
N SER A 85 -47.65 81.98 28.80
CA SER A 85 -47.20 81.16 27.67
C SER A 85 -45.71 81.34 27.37
N VAL A 86 -45.17 82.56 27.51
CA VAL A 86 -43.73 82.84 27.37
C VAL A 86 -42.92 82.17 28.48
N TRP A 87 -43.41 82.21 29.72
CA TRP A 87 -42.71 81.60 30.86
C TRP A 87 -42.64 80.06 30.76
N LEU A 88 -43.74 79.42 30.35
CA LEU A 88 -43.79 77.96 30.09
C LEU A 88 -42.85 77.53 28.96
N ALA A 89 -42.73 78.34 27.90
CA ALA A 89 -41.84 78.05 26.78
C ALA A 89 -40.34 78.15 27.14
N VAL A 90 -39.97 79.09 28.02
CA VAL A 90 -38.58 79.27 28.47
C VAL A 90 -38.15 78.13 29.40
N GLN A 91 -39.04 77.65 30.28
CA GLN A 91 -38.73 76.55 31.20
C GLN A 91 -38.55 75.20 30.46
N ALA A 92 -39.33 74.94 29.41
CA ALA A 92 -39.22 73.73 28.61
C ALA A 92 -37.90 73.66 27.78
N ASN A 93 -37.42 74.81 27.28
CA ASN A 93 -36.18 74.88 26.51
C ASN A 93 -34.91 74.70 27.38
N GLY A 94 -34.97 75.04 28.65
CA GLY A 94 -33.86 74.80 29.60
C GLY A 94 -33.64 73.32 29.87
N GLN A 95 -34.71 72.55 30.04
CA GLN A 95 -34.63 71.11 30.35
C GLN A 95 -34.20 70.25 29.15
N ALA A 96 -34.53 70.67 27.92
CA ALA A 96 -34.13 69.95 26.71
C ALA A 96 -32.61 70.03 26.44
N ARG A 97 -31.96 71.15 26.75
CA ARG A 97 -30.51 71.34 26.53
C ARG A 97 -29.65 70.54 27.50
N GLU A 98 -30.09 70.39 28.75
CA GLU A 98 -29.36 69.56 29.74
C GLU A 98 -29.47 68.06 29.45
N ALA A 99 -30.61 67.60 28.89
CA ALA A 99 -30.78 66.22 28.45
C ALA A 99 -29.92 65.89 27.21
N GLU A 100 -29.78 66.83 26.28
CA GLU A 100 -29.00 66.64 25.05
C GLU A 100 -27.48 66.57 25.31
N GLN A 101 -26.98 67.29 26.32
CA GLN A 101 -25.57 67.22 26.73
C GLN A 101 -25.24 65.88 27.39
N ARG A 102 -26.09 65.40 28.32
CA ARG A 102 -25.88 64.08 28.95
C ARG A 102 -25.96 62.93 27.94
N ALA A 103 -26.85 63.02 26.95
CA ALA A 103 -26.95 62.00 25.89
C ALA A 103 -25.71 61.98 24.97
N LYS A 104 -25.11 63.14 24.68
CA LYS A 104 -23.86 63.22 23.87
C LYS A 104 -22.66 62.66 24.62
N ASP A 105 -22.54 62.95 25.92
CA ASP A 105 -21.45 62.42 26.75
C ASP A 105 -21.60 60.91 26.98
N GLU A 106 -22.82 60.41 27.18
CA GLU A 106 -23.10 58.97 27.25
C GLU A 106 -22.78 58.27 25.93
N ALA A 107 -23.24 58.81 24.79
CA ALA A 107 -22.98 58.23 23.47
C ALA A 107 -21.47 58.20 23.12
N ALA A 108 -20.70 59.23 23.52
CA ALA A 108 -19.26 59.25 23.32
C ALA A 108 -18.54 58.18 24.18
N LEU A 109 -19.05 57.93 25.40
CA LEU A 109 -18.54 56.89 26.29
C LEU A 109 -18.87 55.48 25.79
N THR A 110 -20.07 55.23 25.29
CA THR A 110 -20.43 53.94 24.66
C THR A 110 -19.65 53.69 23.38
N ALA A 111 -19.45 54.71 22.56
CA ALA A 111 -18.64 54.60 21.34
C ALA A 111 -17.17 54.23 21.65
N ARG A 112 -16.56 54.84 22.67
CA ARG A 112 -15.21 54.46 23.11
C ARG A 112 -15.13 53.03 23.64
N ARG A 113 -16.09 52.60 24.46
CA ARG A 113 -16.13 51.21 24.96
C ARG A 113 -16.29 50.20 23.83
N HIS A 114 -17.16 50.47 22.85
CA HIS A 114 -17.30 49.61 21.69
C HIS A 114 -16.03 49.55 20.84
N GLN A 115 -15.32 50.67 20.70
CA GLN A 115 -14.05 50.68 19.99
C GLN A 115 -12.98 49.85 20.73
N GLU A 116 -12.89 49.99 22.05
CA GLU A 116 -12.00 49.18 22.90
C GLU A 116 -12.35 47.68 22.88
N GLU A 117 -13.65 47.34 22.84
CA GLU A 117 -14.13 45.97 22.71
C GLU A 117 -13.79 45.35 21.35
N ILE A 118 -13.95 46.12 20.25
CA ILE A 118 -13.58 45.68 18.91
C ILE A 118 -12.07 45.47 18.81
N ASP A 119 -11.26 46.41 19.30
CA ASP A 119 -9.80 46.28 19.30
C ASP A 119 -9.32 45.08 20.15
N ALA A 120 -9.99 44.83 21.29
CA ALA A 120 -9.70 43.67 22.12
C ALA A 120 -10.11 42.35 21.44
N ALA A 121 -11.25 42.32 20.74
CA ALA A 121 -11.70 41.19 19.96
C ALA A 121 -10.79 40.91 18.76
N GLU A 122 -10.36 41.95 18.05
CA GLU A 122 -9.44 41.85 16.91
C GLU A 122 -8.07 41.33 17.35
N LYS A 123 -7.54 41.81 18.49
CA LYS A 123 -6.31 41.26 19.08
C LYS A 123 -6.44 39.78 19.42
N ARG A 124 -7.56 39.35 20.00
CA ARG A 124 -7.82 37.93 20.31
C ARG A 124 -7.92 37.09 19.04
N LEU A 125 -8.62 37.59 18.04
CA LEU A 125 -8.78 36.92 16.75
C LEU A 125 -7.42 36.75 16.05
N LYS A 126 -6.58 37.79 16.07
CA LYS A 126 -5.22 37.75 15.51
C LYS A 126 -4.36 36.69 16.19
N VAL A 127 -4.36 36.64 17.53
CA VAL A 127 -3.63 35.60 18.28
C VAL A 127 -4.14 34.18 17.95
N GLN A 128 -5.44 34.02 17.74
CA GLN A 128 -6.02 32.72 17.34
C GLN A 128 -5.63 32.34 15.90
N LEU A 129 -5.63 33.30 14.98
CA LEU A 129 -5.19 33.10 13.60
C LEU A 129 -3.70 32.73 13.53
N ASP A 130 -2.85 33.48 14.23
CA ASP A 130 -1.41 33.20 14.30
C ASP A 130 -1.16 31.80 14.91
N ALA A 131 -1.92 31.42 15.94
CA ALA A 131 -1.83 30.08 16.55
C ALA A 131 -2.32 28.96 15.62
N ALA A 132 -3.40 29.20 14.88
CA ALA A 132 -3.94 28.24 13.91
C ALA A 132 -3.04 28.09 12.68
N GLU A 133 -2.45 29.19 12.19
CA GLU A 133 -1.48 29.18 11.09
C GLU A 133 -0.21 28.41 11.50
N ALA A 134 0.32 28.68 12.70
CA ALA A 134 1.46 27.94 13.24
C ALA A 134 1.16 26.45 13.48
N GLN A 135 -0.09 26.06 13.80
CA GLN A 135 -0.49 24.66 13.85
C GLN A 135 -0.57 24.03 12.47
N ASN A 136 -1.18 24.71 11.51
CA ASN A 136 -1.29 24.23 10.12
C ASN A 136 0.08 24.02 9.47
N GLU A 137 1.04 24.92 9.70
CA GLU A 137 2.42 24.77 9.22
C GLU A 137 3.08 23.51 9.78
N ARG A 138 2.98 23.28 11.10
CA ARG A 138 3.54 22.08 11.74
C ARG A 138 2.86 20.80 11.25
N ASP A 139 1.55 20.83 11.07
CA ASP A 139 0.80 19.67 10.57
C ASP A 139 1.15 19.37 9.10
N ALA A 140 1.38 20.41 8.28
CA ALA A 140 1.84 20.27 6.91
C ALA A 140 3.28 19.72 6.84
N GLU A 141 4.19 20.19 7.70
CA GLU A 141 5.54 19.66 7.81
C GLU A 141 5.53 18.19 8.26
N ALA A 142 4.80 17.86 9.31
CA ALA A 142 4.67 16.49 9.81
C ALA A 142 3.96 15.55 8.81
N ALA A 143 3.02 16.06 8.01
CA ALA A 143 2.43 15.29 6.91
C ALA A 143 3.44 15.07 5.77
N GLY A 144 4.24 16.09 5.44
CA GLY A 144 5.31 16.00 4.44
C GLY A 144 6.41 15.01 4.82
N GLU A 145 6.84 15.00 6.09
CA GLU A 145 7.80 14.04 6.62
C GLU A 145 7.26 12.60 6.56
N ARG A 146 6.03 12.38 7.06
CA ARG A 146 5.37 11.06 6.97
C ARG A 146 5.25 10.57 5.53
N HIS A 147 4.93 11.45 4.59
CA HIS A 147 4.86 11.09 3.18
C HIS A 147 6.23 10.71 2.61
N ARG A 148 7.31 11.42 2.97
CA ARG A 148 8.68 11.05 2.57
C ARG A 148 9.10 9.71 3.16
N GLU A 149 8.87 9.49 4.45
CA GLU A 149 9.17 8.20 5.10
C GLU A 149 8.40 7.04 4.47
N GLN A 150 7.13 7.25 4.10
CA GLN A 150 6.34 6.25 3.38
C GLN A 150 6.92 5.95 2.00
N MET A 151 7.31 6.98 1.25
CA MET A 151 7.94 6.81 -0.06
C MET A 151 9.30 6.11 0.04
N ASP A 152 10.12 6.46 1.02
CA ASP A 152 11.42 5.82 1.24
C ASP A 152 11.25 4.35 1.67
N THR A 153 10.27 4.06 2.53
CA THR A 153 9.93 2.69 2.93
C THR A 153 9.41 1.88 1.74
N GLN A 154 8.56 2.48 0.90
CA GLN A 154 8.02 1.81 -0.29
C GLN A 154 9.12 1.56 -1.32
N LYS A 155 10.03 2.52 -1.52
CA LYS A 155 11.21 2.37 -2.38
C LYS A 155 12.12 1.26 -1.88
N ALA A 156 12.44 1.22 -0.59
CA ALA A 156 13.27 0.16 0.00
C ALA A 156 12.62 -1.23 -0.15
N ARG A 157 11.31 -1.34 0.04
CA ARG A 157 10.57 -2.59 -0.21
C ARG A 157 10.64 -3.01 -1.68
N TYR A 158 10.44 -2.06 -2.60
CA TYR A 158 10.52 -2.32 -4.02
C TYR A 158 11.92 -2.78 -4.45
N GLU A 159 12.98 -2.13 -3.96
CA GLU A 159 14.37 -2.53 -4.22
C GLU A 159 14.67 -3.93 -3.68
N ALA A 160 14.18 -4.25 -2.48
CA ALA A 160 14.30 -5.60 -1.90
C ALA A 160 13.55 -6.65 -2.73
N ASP A 161 12.34 -6.33 -3.20
CA ASP A 161 11.54 -7.21 -4.04
C ASP A 161 12.19 -7.46 -5.40
N VAL A 162 12.70 -6.42 -6.06
CA VAL A 162 13.44 -6.54 -7.32
C VAL A 162 14.68 -7.42 -7.14
N THR A 163 15.44 -7.22 -6.05
CA THR A 163 16.62 -8.02 -5.75
C THR A 163 16.26 -9.50 -5.50
N ARG A 164 15.17 -9.74 -4.76
CA ARG A 164 14.66 -11.10 -4.50
C ARG A 164 14.22 -11.78 -5.80
N ILE A 165 13.42 -11.10 -6.63
CA ILE A 165 12.93 -11.64 -7.90
C ILE A 165 14.11 -11.93 -8.83
N ALA A 166 15.10 -11.04 -8.91
CA ALA A 166 16.30 -11.25 -9.70
C ALA A 166 17.10 -12.48 -9.22
N LYS A 167 17.24 -12.64 -7.89
CA LYS A 167 17.88 -13.82 -7.29
C LYS A 167 17.11 -15.09 -7.61
N GLU A 168 15.80 -15.13 -7.36
CA GLU A 168 14.95 -16.29 -7.67
C GLU A 168 14.97 -16.66 -9.15
N SER A 169 14.97 -15.66 -10.05
CA SER A 169 15.06 -15.90 -11.49
C SER A 169 16.40 -16.54 -11.87
N ASN A 170 17.51 -16.03 -11.30
CA ASN A 170 18.84 -16.61 -11.52
C ASN A 170 18.94 -18.03 -10.95
N ASP A 171 18.39 -18.26 -9.76
CA ASP A 171 18.40 -19.57 -9.11
C ASP A 171 17.56 -20.59 -9.92
N ARG A 172 16.38 -20.19 -10.43
CA ARG A 172 15.58 -21.02 -11.34
C ARG A 172 16.31 -21.34 -12.64
N GLN A 173 16.92 -20.35 -13.29
CA GLN A 173 17.71 -20.57 -14.50
C GLN A 173 18.87 -21.52 -14.26
N ARG A 174 19.58 -21.39 -13.13
CA ARG A 174 20.66 -22.30 -12.75
C ARG A 174 20.16 -23.73 -12.56
N GLU A 175 19.02 -23.91 -11.91
CA GLU A 175 18.44 -25.23 -11.68
C GLU A 175 17.92 -25.87 -12.98
N GLU A 176 17.28 -25.09 -13.85
CA GLU A 176 16.86 -25.56 -15.19
C GLU A 176 18.06 -26.03 -16.02
N VAL A 177 19.16 -25.26 -16.03
CA VAL A 177 20.40 -25.66 -16.70
C VAL A 177 20.97 -26.93 -16.06
N ARG A 178 21.04 -27.00 -14.73
CA ARG A 178 21.54 -28.17 -14.00
C ARG A 178 20.73 -29.43 -14.35
N GLN A 179 19.41 -29.35 -14.33
CA GLN A 179 18.52 -30.48 -14.65
C GLN A 179 18.67 -30.93 -16.11
N ARG A 180 18.77 -29.98 -17.04
CA ARG A 180 19.00 -30.26 -18.46
C ARG A 180 20.33 -30.97 -18.69
N GLU A 181 21.40 -30.50 -18.04
CA GLU A 181 22.72 -31.13 -18.10
C GLU A 181 22.71 -32.54 -17.50
N TYR A 182 22.00 -32.74 -16.38
CA TYR A 182 21.86 -34.04 -15.73
C TYR A 182 21.18 -35.06 -16.63
N ASN A 183 20.02 -34.71 -17.18
CA ASN A 183 19.27 -35.58 -18.09
C ASN A 183 20.11 -35.96 -19.32
N SER A 184 20.91 -35.01 -19.82
CA SER A 184 21.78 -35.21 -20.97
C SER A 184 22.94 -36.15 -20.65
N ALA A 185 23.60 -35.97 -19.50
CA ALA A 185 24.66 -36.85 -19.04
C ALA A 185 24.15 -38.30 -18.84
N GLN A 186 22.94 -38.46 -18.27
CA GLN A 186 22.31 -39.78 -18.14
C GLN A 186 22.00 -40.42 -19.50
N ALA A 187 21.48 -39.67 -20.46
CA ALA A 187 21.21 -40.17 -21.80
C ALA A 187 22.49 -40.65 -22.50
N ILE A 188 23.60 -39.91 -22.33
CA ILE A 188 24.92 -40.28 -22.87
C ILE A 188 25.41 -41.58 -22.25
N LEU A 189 25.39 -41.69 -20.91
CA LEU A 189 25.82 -42.90 -20.21
C LEU A 189 24.96 -44.13 -20.57
N GLY A 190 23.64 -43.93 -20.73
CA GLY A 190 22.73 -44.97 -21.18
C GLY A 190 23.01 -45.43 -22.61
N ALA A 191 23.26 -44.49 -23.53
CA ALA A 191 23.64 -44.80 -24.91
C ALA A 191 25.01 -45.50 -24.99
N LEU A 192 25.99 -45.05 -24.21
CA LEU A 192 27.30 -45.70 -24.10
C LEU A 192 27.16 -47.15 -23.62
N GLY A 193 26.36 -47.41 -22.58
CA GLY A 193 26.11 -48.76 -22.09
C GLY A 193 25.52 -49.69 -23.16
N LYS A 194 24.56 -49.20 -23.95
CA LYS A 194 23.99 -49.94 -25.08
C LYS A 194 25.00 -50.19 -26.20
N PHE A 195 25.81 -49.19 -26.52
CA PHE A 195 26.89 -49.30 -27.50
C PHE A 195 27.87 -50.42 -27.11
N ILE A 196 28.39 -50.37 -25.87
CA ILE A 196 29.31 -51.36 -25.33
C ILE A 196 28.69 -52.76 -25.40
N ALA A 197 27.46 -52.91 -24.90
CA ALA A 197 26.75 -54.18 -24.92
C ALA A 197 26.57 -54.72 -26.36
N GLY A 198 26.27 -53.83 -27.32
CA GLY A 198 26.15 -54.18 -28.73
C GLY A 198 27.43 -54.80 -29.27
N VAL A 199 28.58 -54.13 -29.09
CA VAL A 199 29.88 -54.58 -29.60
C VAL A 199 30.25 -55.94 -28.98
N TYR A 200 30.19 -56.06 -27.65
CA TYR A 200 30.53 -57.31 -26.95
C TYR A 200 29.62 -58.47 -27.36
N ASN A 201 28.31 -58.23 -27.52
CA ASN A 201 27.39 -59.28 -27.96
C ASN A 201 27.71 -59.76 -29.37
N HIS A 202 28.08 -58.86 -30.29
CA HIS A 202 28.44 -59.25 -31.64
C HIS A 202 29.74 -60.05 -31.70
N VAL A 203 30.78 -59.63 -30.97
CA VAL A 203 32.04 -60.38 -30.91
C VAL A 203 31.81 -61.79 -30.37
N ARG A 204 30.99 -61.93 -29.32
CA ARG A 204 30.62 -63.25 -28.79
C ARG A 204 29.90 -64.13 -29.83
N VAL A 205 29.09 -63.54 -30.71
CA VAL A 205 28.46 -64.27 -31.82
C VAL A 205 29.52 -64.77 -32.80
N LEU A 206 30.51 -63.95 -33.16
CA LEU A 206 31.61 -64.34 -34.04
C LEU A 206 32.43 -65.50 -33.44
N GLU A 207 32.88 -65.36 -32.19
CA GLU A 207 33.63 -66.41 -31.48
C GLU A 207 32.86 -67.74 -31.43
N THR A 208 31.54 -67.67 -31.19
CA THR A 208 30.69 -68.86 -31.19
C THR A 208 30.59 -69.48 -32.58
N SER A 209 30.43 -68.67 -33.62
CA SER A 209 30.34 -69.13 -35.01
C SER A 209 31.66 -69.75 -35.50
N ASP A 210 32.79 -69.18 -35.12
CA ASP A 210 34.12 -69.69 -35.47
C ASP A 210 34.38 -71.04 -34.82
N GLY A 211 34.10 -71.18 -33.52
CA GLY A 211 34.25 -72.46 -32.81
C GLY A 211 33.35 -73.56 -33.39
N ILE A 212 32.09 -73.24 -33.71
CA ILE A 212 31.17 -74.18 -34.38
C ILE A 212 31.72 -74.57 -35.76
N THR A 213 32.27 -73.61 -36.52
CA THR A 213 32.81 -73.87 -37.86
C THR A 213 34.04 -74.78 -37.80
N GLU A 214 34.92 -74.59 -36.81
CA GLU A 214 36.06 -75.47 -36.55
C GLU A 214 35.62 -76.90 -36.20
N ASP A 215 34.66 -77.04 -35.29
CA ASP A 215 34.10 -78.34 -34.89
C ASP A 215 33.46 -79.08 -36.08
N LEU A 216 32.73 -78.36 -36.94
CA LEU A 216 32.13 -78.89 -38.15
C LEU A 216 33.18 -79.37 -39.16
N GLY A 217 34.25 -78.60 -39.34
CA GLY A 217 35.37 -78.97 -40.21
C GLY A 217 36.02 -80.28 -39.76
N ASN A 218 36.24 -80.42 -38.45
CA ASN A 218 36.88 -81.58 -37.82
C ASN A 218 35.94 -82.81 -37.68
N SER A 219 34.64 -82.63 -37.87
CA SER A 219 33.66 -83.72 -37.74
C SER A 219 33.84 -84.79 -38.81
N LYS A 220 34.11 -86.04 -38.36
CA LYS A 220 34.22 -87.22 -39.25
C LYS A 220 32.88 -87.90 -39.53
N THR A 221 31.84 -87.54 -38.77
CA THR A 221 30.52 -88.19 -38.80
C THR A 221 29.46 -87.40 -39.55
N MET A 222 29.72 -86.12 -39.86
CA MET A 222 28.80 -85.28 -40.62
C MET A 222 29.05 -85.36 -42.13
N SER A 223 27.96 -85.36 -42.90
CA SER A 223 28.00 -85.28 -44.35
C SER A 223 28.40 -83.86 -44.81
N ASP A 224 29.05 -83.75 -45.97
CA ASP A 224 29.44 -82.46 -46.54
C ASP A 224 28.24 -81.52 -46.82
N PRO A 225 27.06 -82.01 -47.29
CA PRO A 225 25.86 -81.19 -47.39
C PRO A 225 25.41 -80.61 -46.05
N ASP A 226 25.49 -81.40 -44.96
CA ASP A 226 25.12 -80.91 -43.63
C ASP A 226 26.12 -79.87 -43.12
N LYS A 227 27.43 -80.12 -43.29
CA LYS A 227 28.47 -79.13 -42.96
C LYS A 227 28.22 -77.81 -43.67
N THR A 228 27.98 -77.86 -44.98
CA THR A 228 27.65 -76.69 -45.80
C THR A 228 26.42 -75.95 -45.27
N ARG A 229 25.35 -76.69 -44.94
CA ARG A 229 24.12 -76.11 -44.39
C ARG A 229 24.37 -75.35 -43.07
N TYR A 230 25.14 -75.93 -42.15
CA TYR A 230 25.45 -75.27 -40.88
C TYR A 230 26.38 -74.06 -41.07
N THR A 231 27.37 -74.14 -41.96
CA THR A 231 28.23 -72.98 -42.29
C THR A 231 27.39 -71.82 -42.85
N VAL A 232 26.46 -72.09 -43.76
CA VAL A 232 25.54 -71.06 -44.29
C VAL A 232 24.68 -70.45 -43.17
N GLN A 233 24.20 -71.27 -42.22
CA GLN A 233 23.44 -70.75 -41.07
C GLN A 233 24.28 -69.83 -40.17
N MET A 234 25.57 -70.15 -39.96
CA MET A 234 26.47 -69.29 -39.18
C MET A 234 26.74 -67.96 -39.89
N ILE A 235 26.94 -67.98 -41.22
CA ILE A 235 27.09 -66.75 -42.02
C ILE A 235 25.86 -65.86 -41.86
N ILE A 236 24.66 -66.41 -42.06
CA ILE A 236 23.39 -65.65 -41.91
C ILE A 236 23.25 -65.06 -40.50
N ARG A 237 23.63 -65.83 -39.46
CA ARG A 237 23.59 -65.36 -38.07
C ARG A 237 24.56 -64.21 -37.83
N ASN A 238 25.78 -64.30 -38.35
CA ASN A 238 26.80 -63.25 -38.23
C ASN A 238 26.34 -61.97 -38.92
N GLU A 239 25.85 -62.05 -40.17
CA GLU A 239 25.32 -60.90 -40.91
C GLU A 239 24.13 -60.26 -40.20
N THR A 240 23.19 -61.07 -39.72
CA THR A 240 22.02 -60.57 -38.97
C THR A 240 22.44 -59.84 -37.70
N SER A 241 23.41 -60.39 -36.97
CA SER A 241 23.95 -59.77 -35.77
C SER A 241 24.70 -58.47 -36.07
N GLN A 242 25.45 -58.41 -37.17
CA GLN A 242 26.17 -57.22 -37.60
C GLN A 242 25.20 -56.10 -37.98
N MET A 243 24.13 -56.41 -38.71
CA MET A 243 23.08 -55.43 -39.06
C MET A 243 22.39 -54.87 -37.81
N ALA A 244 22.10 -55.71 -36.81
CA ALA A 244 21.54 -55.27 -35.54
C ALA A 244 22.52 -54.37 -34.75
N LEU A 245 23.81 -54.69 -34.77
CA LEU A 245 24.86 -53.87 -34.18
C LEU A 245 24.92 -52.49 -34.84
N LEU A 246 24.96 -52.43 -36.17
CA LEU A 246 25.04 -51.17 -36.92
C LEU A 246 23.84 -50.25 -36.60
N GLY A 247 22.64 -50.80 -36.52
CA GLY A 247 21.45 -50.04 -36.08
C GLY A 247 21.61 -49.49 -34.66
N THR A 248 22.03 -50.33 -33.72
CA THR A 248 22.26 -49.94 -32.32
C THR A 248 23.31 -48.84 -32.20
N VAL A 249 24.43 -48.98 -32.91
CA VAL A 249 25.54 -48.03 -32.90
C VAL A 249 25.11 -46.67 -33.44
N ASN A 250 24.38 -46.64 -34.56
CA ASN A 250 23.87 -45.40 -35.12
C ASN A 250 22.94 -44.66 -34.15
N ASP A 251 22.00 -45.37 -33.53
CA ASP A 251 21.06 -44.80 -32.55
C ASP A 251 21.79 -44.26 -31.31
N CYS A 252 22.79 -45.00 -30.81
CA CYS A 252 23.61 -44.57 -29.68
C CYS A 252 24.42 -43.32 -30.03
N MET A 253 25.08 -43.29 -31.19
CA MET A 253 25.86 -42.15 -31.65
C MET A 253 25.00 -40.90 -31.84
N MET A 254 23.79 -41.03 -32.39
CA MET A 254 22.86 -39.91 -32.55
C MET A 254 22.33 -39.41 -31.20
N THR A 255 22.04 -40.32 -30.27
CA THR A 255 21.62 -39.98 -28.90
C THR A 255 22.70 -39.19 -28.18
N VAL A 256 23.95 -39.68 -28.21
CA VAL A 256 25.10 -38.99 -27.61
C VAL A 256 25.24 -37.62 -28.24
N ARG A 257 25.33 -37.53 -29.58
CA ARG A 257 25.51 -36.26 -30.30
C ARG A 257 24.45 -35.22 -29.94
N THR A 258 23.19 -35.63 -29.83
CA THR A 258 22.08 -34.73 -29.49
C THR A 258 22.18 -34.25 -28.05
N ALA A 259 22.49 -35.14 -27.13
CA ALA A 259 22.66 -34.82 -25.71
C ALA A 259 23.88 -33.93 -25.45
N MET A 260 24.95 -34.02 -26.25
CA MET A 260 26.13 -33.15 -26.10
C MET A 260 25.77 -31.67 -26.19
N PHE A 261 24.86 -31.29 -27.09
CA PHE A 261 24.46 -29.89 -27.31
C PHE A 261 23.72 -29.28 -26.13
N GLN A 262 23.22 -30.10 -25.22
CA GLN A 262 22.48 -29.66 -24.03
C GLN A 262 23.39 -29.41 -22.83
N ILE A 263 24.68 -29.79 -22.94
CA ILE A 263 25.69 -29.65 -21.89
C ILE A 263 26.49 -28.37 -22.11
N THR A 264 26.51 -27.51 -21.10
CA THR A 264 27.16 -26.19 -21.15
C THR A 264 28.37 -26.07 -20.23
N THR A 265 28.47 -26.92 -19.22
CA THR A 265 29.57 -26.95 -18.26
C THR A 265 30.86 -27.40 -18.95
N PRO A 266 31.94 -26.58 -19.00
CA PRO A 266 33.14 -26.86 -19.79
C PRO A 266 33.79 -28.23 -19.51
N GLU A 267 33.88 -28.61 -18.23
CA GLU A 267 34.48 -29.89 -17.84
C GLU A 267 33.62 -31.09 -18.21
N LEU A 268 32.29 -30.96 -18.20
CA LEU A 268 31.40 -31.98 -18.73
C LEU A 268 31.49 -32.07 -20.26
N VAL A 269 31.59 -30.93 -20.96
CA VAL A 269 31.77 -30.90 -22.42
C VAL A 269 33.04 -31.67 -22.83
N LYS A 270 34.16 -31.46 -22.14
CA LYS A 270 35.41 -32.21 -22.39
C LYS A 270 35.22 -33.71 -22.17
N ALA A 271 34.61 -34.11 -21.06
CA ALA A 271 34.39 -35.52 -20.74
C ALA A 271 33.49 -36.22 -21.76
N VAL A 272 32.38 -35.59 -22.13
CA VAL A 272 31.45 -36.12 -23.13
C VAL A 272 32.08 -36.19 -24.51
N SER A 273 32.88 -35.18 -24.88
CA SER A 273 33.62 -35.20 -26.15
C SER A 273 34.59 -36.37 -26.22
N SER A 274 35.24 -36.71 -25.09
CA SER A 274 36.09 -37.90 -25.00
C SER A 274 35.30 -39.21 -25.20
N VAL A 275 34.11 -39.33 -24.59
CA VAL A 275 33.22 -40.48 -24.77
C VAL A 275 32.84 -40.63 -26.25
N PHE A 276 32.34 -39.55 -26.85
CA PHE A 276 31.89 -39.56 -28.24
C PHE A 276 33.04 -39.88 -29.22
N LYS A 277 34.23 -39.31 -29.00
CA LYS A 277 35.42 -39.60 -29.82
C LYS A 277 35.78 -41.09 -29.76
N ASN A 278 35.83 -41.68 -28.57
CA ASN A 278 36.20 -43.10 -28.41
C ASN A 278 35.13 -44.03 -29.00
N MET A 279 33.84 -43.71 -28.85
CA MET A 279 32.77 -44.44 -29.53
C MET A 279 32.88 -44.35 -31.06
N GLN A 280 33.22 -43.18 -31.59
CA GLN A 280 33.43 -42.98 -33.02
C GLN A 280 34.64 -43.76 -33.54
N GLU A 281 35.73 -43.79 -32.79
CA GLU A 281 36.92 -44.58 -33.13
C GLU A 281 36.61 -46.07 -33.11
N ALA A 282 35.89 -46.57 -32.10
CA ALA A 282 35.43 -47.96 -32.07
C ALA A 282 34.53 -48.31 -33.26
N ALA A 283 33.55 -47.45 -33.58
CA ALA A 283 32.63 -47.68 -34.69
C ALA A 283 33.34 -47.82 -36.04
N LYS A 284 34.38 -47.00 -36.30
CA LYS A 284 35.15 -47.05 -37.55
C LYS A 284 35.78 -48.41 -37.82
N CYS A 285 36.12 -49.17 -36.78
CA CYS A 285 36.71 -50.50 -36.91
C CYS A 285 35.78 -51.53 -37.55
N PHE A 286 34.46 -51.28 -37.57
CA PHE A 286 33.48 -52.25 -38.08
C PHE A 286 32.33 -51.66 -38.93
N THR A 287 32.40 -50.37 -39.26
CA THR A 287 31.41 -49.68 -40.12
C THR A 287 31.96 -49.31 -41.50
N THR A 288 33.24 -49.56 -41.76
CA THR A 288 33.91 -49.12 -42.99
C THR A 288 33.72 -50.16 -44.09
N ALA A 289 33.00 -49.81 -45.16
CA ALA A 289 32.59 -50.75 -46.20
C ALA A 289 33.74 -51.39 -47.00
N ASP A 290 34.92 -50.75 -47.01
CA ASP A 290 36.06 -51.14 -47.85
C ASP A 290 37.17 -51.87 -47.08
N GLN A 291 36.96 -52.17 -45.80
CA GLN A 291 37.96 -52.81 -44.93
C GLN A 291 37.35 -53.99 -44.19
N ASP A 292 38.14 -55.03 -44.00
CA ASP A 292 37.79 -56.11 -43.08
C ASP A 292 37.62 -55.52 -41.68
N ASN A 293 36.60 -56.00 -40.96
CA ASN A 293 36.31 -55.52 -39.61
C ASN A 293 37.44 -55.92 -38.66
N ASP A 294 38.01 -54.94 -37.97
CA ASP A 294 39.00 -55.16 -36.92
C ASP A 294 38.31 -55.23 -35.54
N TRP A 295 37.83 -56.42 -35.19
CA TRP A 295 37.08 -56.64 -33.95
C TRP A 295 37.94 -56.56 -32.69
N GLU A 296 39.24 -56.82 -32.79
CA GLU A 296 40.17 -56.69 -31.66
C GLU A 296 40.37 -55.21 -31.30
N GLU A 297 40.65 -54.37 -32.31
CA GLU A 297 40.75 -52.93 -32.11
C GLU A 297 39.40 -52.31 -31.71
N ALA A 298 38.28 -52.80 -32.29
CA ALA A 298 36.94 -52.36 -31.91
C ALA A 298 36.66 -52.58 -30.41
N LEU A 299 37.02 -53.74 -29.86
CA LEU A 299 36.88 -54.03 -28.44
C LEU A 299 37.77 -53.14 -27.59
N ARG A 300 39.04 -52.97 -27.99
CA ARG A 300 39.98 -52.09 -27.28
C ARG A 300 39.45 -50.66 -27.20
N LYS A 301 39.00 -50.10 -28.32
CA LYS A 301 38.39 -48.75 -28.39
C LYS A 301 37.06 -48.65 -27.63
N THR A 302 36.28 -49.73 -27.59
CA THR A 302 35.06 -49.80 -26.77
C THR A 302 35.39 -49.73 -25.28
N ASN A 303 36.49 -50.33 -24.85
CA ASN A 303 36.98 -50.20 -23.47
C ASN A 303 37.50 -48.78 -23.18
N ASP A 304 38.23 -48.15 -24.12
CA ASP A 304 38.62 -46.74 -24.01
C ASP A 304 37.37 -45.83 -23.88
N ALA A 305 36.28 -46.14 -24.57
CA ALA A 305 35.01 -45.43 -24.44
C ALA A 305 34.34 -45.66 -23.07
N ASN A 306 34.39 -46.89 -22.55
CA ASN A 306 33.90 -47.22 -21.21
C ASN A 306 34.66 -46.45 -20.12
N GLU A 307 35.98 -46.38 -20.21
CA GLU A 307 36.81 -45.61 -19.28
C GLU A 307 36.48 -44.11 -19.32
N ALA A 308 36.34 -43.54 -20.51
CA ALA A 308 35.86 -42.17 -20.68
C ALA A 308 34.45 -41.98 -20.07
N GLY A 309 33.58 -42.98 -20.18
CA GLY A 309 32.26 -43.01 -19.55
C GLY A 309 32.32 -42.97 -18.02
N MET A 310 33.23 -43.74 -17.42
CA MET A 310 33.47 -43.71 -15.97
C MET A 310 33.95 -42.32 -15.52
N ASN A 311 34.84 -41.68 -16.28
CA ASN A 311 35.29 -40.32 -15.99
C ASN A 311 34.14 -39.30 -16.09
N LEU A 312 33.30 -39.41 -17.13
CA LEU A 312 32.09 -38.61 -17.26
C LEU A 312 31.16 -38.81 -16.06
N GLN A 313 30.93 -40.06 -15.64
CA GLN A 313 30.08 -40.37 -14.49
C GLN A 313 30.62 -39.73 -13.20
N LYS A 314 31.94 -39.77 -12.99
CA LYS A 314 32.57 -39.10 -11.84
C LYS A 314 32.41 -37.58 -11.90
N LYS A 315 32.70 -36.94 -13.03
CA LYS A 315 32.52 -35.47 -13.19
C LYS A 315 31.04 -35.05 -13.07
N ALA A 316 30.12 -35.86 -13.57
CA ALA A 316 28.69 -35.68 -13.38
C ALA A 316 28.29 -35.81 -11.91
N ALA A 317 28.86 -36.78 -11.18
CA ALA A 317 28.62 -36.93 -9.75
C ALA A 317 29.01 -35.66 -8.97
N TYR A 318 30.18 -35.09 -9.26
CA TYR A 318 30.59 -33.80 -8.69
C TYR A 318 29.64 -32.66 -9.06
N ARG A 319 29.25 -32.53 -10.32
CA ARG A 319 28.38 -31.44 -10.79
C ARG A 319 27.00 -31.44 -10.14
N PHE A 320 26.42 -32.61 -9.94
CA PHE A 320 25.01 -32.76 -9.59
C PHE A 320 24.76 -33.15 -8.13
N PHE A 321 25.76 -33.71 -7.43
CA PHE A 321 25.60 -34.20 -6.06
C PHE A 321 26.57 -33.57 -5.05
N ALA A 322 27.57 -32.80 -5.49
CA ALA A 322 28.38 -31.98 -4.59
C ALA A 322 27.87 -30.53 -4.62
N ASP A 323 27.41 -30.03 -3.47
CA ASP A 323 26.89 -28.67 -3.33
C ASP A 323 27.95 -27.62 -3.74
N ASP A 324 27.69 -26.91 -4.86
CA ASP A 324 28.44 -25.75 -5.34
C ASP A 324 29.98 -25.91 -5.43
N ILE A 325 30.46 -27.11 -5.76
CA ILE A 325 31.89 -27.35 -6.02
C ILE A 325 32.17 -27.22 -7.52
N GLU A 326 33.11 -26.35 -7.90
CA GLU A 326 33.66 -26.32 -9.26
C GLU A 326 34.24 -27.69 -9.61
N ILE A 327 33.84 -28.23 -10.76
CA ILE A 327 34.36 -29.53 -11.22
C ILE A 327 35.89 -29.38 -11.40
N PRO A 328 36.71 -30.12 -10.65
CA PRO A 328 38.15 -30.00 -10.79
C PRO A 328 38.61 -30.55 -12.15
N SER A 329 39.68 -29.96 -12.68
CA SER A 329 40.31 -30.43 -13.93
C SER A 329 40.80 -31.86 -13.79
N GLU A 330 41.34 -32.21 -12.62
CA GLU A 330 41.76 -33.55 -12.22
C GLU A 330 40.89 -34.06 -11.07
N LEU A 331 40.33 -35.27 -11.21
CA LEU A 331 39.49 -35.86 -10.17
C LEU A 331 40.38 -36.37 -9.02
N PRO A 332 40.07 -36.06 -7.75
CA PRO A 332 40.68 -36.73 -6.60
C PRO A 332 40.48 -38.25 -6.70
N ILE A 333 41.52 -39.01 -6.35
CA ILE A 333 41.59 -40.48 -6.51
C ILE A 333 40.51 -41.22 -5.70
N GLU A 334 39.93 -40.59 -4.68
CA GLU A 334 38.96 -41.20 -3.76
C GLU A 334 37.53 -40.64 -3.91
N PHE A 335 36.77 -41.11 -4.90
CA PHE A 335 35.31 -41.07 -4.82
C PHE A 335 34.73 -42.42 -5.26
N VAL A 336 34.56 -43.29 -4.27
CA VAL A 336 33.69 -44.47 -4.37
C VAL A 336 32.29 -43.98 -4.00
N ILE A 337 31.36 -44.01 -4.95
CA ILE A 337 29.95 -43.71 -4.69
C ILE A 337 29.43 -44.76 -3.72
N GLN A 338 29.33 -44.43 -2.43
CA GLN A 338 28.51 -45.21 -1.51
C GLN A 338 27.04 -44.85 -1.80
N PRO A 339 26.16 -45.82 -2.12
CA PRO A 339 24.74 -45.54 -2.25
C PRO A 339 24.21 -45.14 -0.88
N GLU A 340 23.93 -43.86 -0.66
CA GLU A 340 23.31 -43.39 0.58
C GLU A 340 21.98 -44.11 0.79
N ARG A 341 21.91 -44.84 1.91
CA ARG A 341 20.66 -45.29 2.53
C ARG A 341 19.70 -44.11 2.58
N ARG A 342 18.56 -44.24 1.90
CA ARG A 342 17.38 -43.41 2.15
C ARG A 342 17.15 -43.32 3.66
N LYS A 343 17.38 -42.15 4.26
CA LYS A 343 16.83 -41.83 5.57
C LYS A 343 15.31 -41.73 5.37
N SER A 344 14.61 -42.80 5.74
CA SER A 344 13.18 -42.75 5.99
C SER A 344 12.92 -41.70 7.06
N THR A 345 12.29 -40.59 6.68
CA THR A 345 11.67 -39.66 7.62
C THR A 345 10.25 -40.13 7.87
N ASP A 346 10.10 -41.18 8.67
CA ASP A 346 8.84 -41.46 9.37
C ASP A 346 8.91 -40.81 10.76
N PRO A 347 7.99 -39.89 11.11
CA PRO A 347 7.91 -39.35 12.45
C PRO A 347 6.90 -40.16 13.25
N ALA A 348 7.37 -41.01 14.16
CA ALA A 348 6.85 -41.16 15.53
C ALA A 348 7.14 -42.55 16.10
N GLU A 349 8.06 -42.61 17.06
CA GLU A 349 7.74 -43.35 18.29
C GLU A 349 8.45 -42.67 19.46
N LYS A 350 7.64 -42.18 20.41
CA LYS A 350 8.11 -41.54 21.64
C LYS A 350 8.84 -42.57 22.50
N PRO A 351 9.96 -42.21 23.16
CA PRO A 351 10.52 -43.06 24.19
C PRO A 351 9.67 -42.93 25.46
N ALA A 352 9.09 -44.04 25.91
CA ALA A 352 8.64 -44.15 27.29
C ALA A 352 9.87 -44.18 28.21
N LYS A 353 9.87 -43.31 29.22
CA LYS A 353 10.73 -43.35 30.42
C LYS A 353 9.81 -43.48 31.65
N PRO A 354 10.33 -43.86 32.82
CA PRO A 354 11.63 -44.47 33.10
C PRO A 354 11.54 -45.96 33.51
#